data_AF-A0A7C4RDD7-F1
#
_entry.id   AF-A0A7C4RDD7-F1
#
_cell.length_a   1.000
_cell.length_b   1.000
_cell.length_c   1.000
_cell.angle_alpha   90.00
_cell.angle_beta   90.00
_cell.angle_gamma   90.00
#
_symmetry.space_group_name_H-M   'P 1'
#
loop_
_entity.id
_entity.type
_entity.pdbx_description
1 polymer ?
#
loop_
_entity_poly.entity_id
_entity_poly.type
_entity_poly.pdbx_seq_one_letter_code
_entity_poly.pdbx_strand_id
1 'polypeptide(L)'
;MRLTKGSYTLLGLGLTLAGSMLSLTSYIILRSIPLTSLGISTVILGAVSLALGRAQPEISPEAMSILLESSLENVSALVEELGLNSKAVYMPSSITGGEPKALIPLHSNPNPPKPKAPLPKRLVVKYGSNPEDLGLLITTPGSTIVGMLESKPGSAPADIESALSSLLTGIT
;
A
#
# COMPACT_ATOMS: atom_id res chain seq x y z
N MET A 1 -4.42 -16.51 -3.17
CA MET A 1 -5.79 -17.06 -3.22
C MET A 1 -6.78 -15.94 -2.87
N ARG A 2 -7.34 -15.26 -3.88
CA ARG A 2 -8.27 -14.13 -3.69
C ARG A 2 -9.58 -14.65 -3.08
N LEU A 3 -9.79 -14.43 -1.78
CA LEU A 3 -11.08 -14.60 -1.14
C LEU A 3 -11.96 -13.42 -1.60
N THR A 4 -12.67 -13.62 -2.70
CA THR A 4 -13.65 -12.67 -3.23
C THR A 4 -14.68 -12.38 -2.14
N LYS A 5 -15.26 -11.18 -2.14
CA LYS A 5 -16.30 -10.70 -1.20
C LYS A 5 -17.32 -11.77 -0.79
N GLY A 6 -17.69 -12.66 -1.71
CA GLY A 6 -18.57 -13.81 -1.49
C GLY A 6 -18.05 -14.89 -0.54
N SER A 7 -16.73 -15.08 -0.44
CA SER A 7 -16.11 -16.16 0.33
C SER A 7 -16.21 -15.93 1.84
N TYR A 8 -15.91 -14.72 2.34
CA TYR A 8 -16.07 -14.40 3.76
C TYR A 8 -17.53 -14.40 4.20
N THR A 9 -18.44 -13.94 3.33
CA THR A 9 -19.88 -14.00 3.60
C THR A 9 -20.43 -15.42 3.59
N LEU A 10 -19.97 -16.27 2.67
CA LEU A 10 -20.38 -17.68 2.59
C LEU A 10 -19.85 -18.48 3.79
N LEU A 11 -18.58 -18.27 4.14
CA LEU A 11 -17.96 -18.86 5.34
C LEU A 11 -18.69 -18.39 6.60
N GLY A 12 -18.96 -17.09 6.73
CA GLY A 12 -19.69 -16.53 7.86
C GLY A 12 -21.10 -17.13 8.01
N LEU A 13 -21.87 -17.21 6.92
CA LEU A 13 -23.18 -17.87 6.92
C LEU A 13 -23.07 -19.35 7.30
N GLY A 14 -22.12 -20.08 6.72
CA GLY A 14 -21.90 -21.48 7.02
C GLY A 14 -21.56 -21.73 8.50
N LEU A 15 -20.64 -20.95 9.06
CA LEU A 15 -20.24 -21.06 10.46
C LEU A 15 -21.37 -20.69 11.43
N THR A 16 -22.13 -19.62 11.15
CA THR A 16 -23.26 -19.23 12.01
C THR A 16 -24.37 -20.29 12.03
N LEU A 17 -24.74 -20.85 10.87
CA LEU A 17 -25.73 -21.92 10.76
C LEU A 17 -25.27 -23.21 11.43
N ALA A 18 -24.06 -23.66 11.10
CA ALA A 18 -23.50 -24.88 11.68
C ALA A 18 -23.31 -24.75 13.19
N GLY A 19 -22.78 -23.62 13.67
CA GLY A 19 -22.61 -23.34 15.10
C GLY A 19 -23.94 -23.29 15.86
N SER A 20 -24.99 -22.72 15.26
CA SER A 20 -26.32 -22.66 15.87
C SER A 20 -26.95 -24.06 15.99
N MET A 21 -26.89 -24.86 14.92
CA MET A 21 -27.36 -26.25 14.95
C MET A 21 -26.56 -27.11 15.93
N LEU A 22 -25.24 -26.97 15.95
CA LEU A 22 -24.36 -27.72 16.85
C LEU A 22 -24.63 -27.35 18.31
N SER A 23 -24.78 -26.05 18.62
CA SER A 23 -25.08 -25.57 19.96
C SER A 23 -26.43 -26.08 20.45
N LEU A 24 -27.48 -26.00 19.63
CA LEU A 24 -28.83 -26.44 19.98
C LEU A 24 -28.88 -27.96 20.22
N THR A 25 -28.29 -28.73 19.32
CA THR A 25 -28.20 -30.20 19.42
C THR A 25 -27.39 -30.62 20.65
N SER A 26 -26.28 -29.94 20.92
CA SER A 26 -25.40 -30.24 22.06
C SER A 26 -26.07 -29.95 23.40
N TYR A 27 -26.84 -28.86 23.49
CA TYR A 27 -27.52 -28.46 24.72
C TYR A 27 -28.72 -29.36 25.03
N ILE A 28 -29.57 -29.61 24.03
CA ILE A 28 -30.84 -30.34 24.23
C ILE A 28 -30.64 -31.85 24.27
N ILE A 29 -29.85 -32.41 23.34
CA ILE A 29 -29.75 -33.85 23.16
C ILE A 29 -28.57 -34.42 23.96
N LEU A 30 -27.38 -33.82 23.82
CA LEU A 30 -26.16 -34.37 24.42
C LEU A 30 -25.92 -33.89 25.86
N ARG A 31 -26.64 -32.86 26.33
CA ARG A 31 -26.46 -32.23 27.66
C ARG A 31 -24.99 -31.89 27.99
N SER A 32 -24.19 -31.61 26.96
CA SER A 32 -22.74 -31.44 27.07
C SER A 32 -22.35 -29.96 27.04
N ILE A 33 -21.84 -29.47 28.16
CA ILE A 33 -21.40 -28.07 28.33
C ILE A 33 -20.24 -27.73 27.36
N PRO A 34 -19.18 -28.55 27.22
CA PRO A 34 -18.06 -28.23 26.33
C PRO A 34 -18.48 -28.12 24.85
N LEU A 35 -19.35 -29.01 24.39
CA LEU A 35 -19.81 -29.03 23.00
C LEU A 35 -20.73 -27.83 22.69
N THR A 36 -21.52 -27.40 23.67
CA THR A 36 -22.32 -26.17 23.57
C THR A 36 -21.41 -24.93 23.49
N SER A 37 -20.36 -24.86 24.31
CA SER A 37 -19.38 -23.77 24.23
C SER A 37 -18.68 -23.72 22.87
N LEU A 38 -18.36 -24.88 22.29
CA LEU A 38 -17.77 -24.95 20.94
C LEU A 38 -18.74 -24.38 19.89
N GLY A 39 -20.01 -24.78 19.92
CA GLY A 39 -21.04 -24.28 19.01
C GLY A 39 -21.21 -22.76 19.09
N ILE A 40 -21.26 -22.20 20.32
CA ILE A 40 -21.33 -20.75 20.53
C ILE A 40 -20.09 -20.05 19.97
N SER A 41 -18.87 -20.58 20.21
CA SER A 41 -17.63 -20.03 19.65
C SER A 41 -17.66 -20.03 18.11
N THR A 42 -18.19 -21.08 17.48
CA THR A 42 -18.36 -21.14 16.03
C THR A 42 -19.34 -20.09 15.51
N VAL A 43 -20.43 -19.81 16.24
CA VAL A 43 -21.37 -18.72 15.90
C VAL A 43 -20.68 -17.36 15.98
N ILE A 44 -19.89 -17.11 17.03
CA ILE A 44 -19.13 -15.86 17.19
C ILE A 44 -18.16 -15.67 16.02
N LEU A 45 -17.40 -16.71 15.64
CA LEU A 45 -16.50 -16.66 14.48
C LEU A 45 -17.25 -16.39 13.17
N GLY A 46 -18.42 -17.00 12.99
CA GLY A 46 -19.29 -16.75 11.84
C GLY A 46 -19.76 -15.29 11.77
N ALA A 47 -20.18 -14.71 12.90
CA ALA A 47 -20.59 -13.31 12.99
C ALA A 47 -19.44 -12.35 12.68
N VAL A 48 -18.24 -12.62 13.20
CA VAL A 48 -17.03 -11.84 12.88
C VAL A 48 -16.69 -11.92 11.38
N SER A 49 -16.81 -13.11 10.78
CA SER A 49 -16.55 -13.32 9.35
C SER A 49 -17.54 -12.56 8.46
N LEU A 50 -18.82 -12.50 8.86
CA LEU A 50 -19.84 -11.69 8.19
C LEU A 50 -19.57 -10.19 8.30
N ALA A 51 -19.13 -9.73 9.47
CA ALA A 51 -18.76 -8.33 9.67
C ALA A 51 -17.55 -7.95 8.79
N LEU A 52 -16.55 -8.83 8.70
CA LEU A 52 -15.35 -8.60 7.91
C LEU A 52 -15.65 -8.52 6.40
N GLY A 53 -16.57 -9.34 5.90
CA GLY A 53 -17.03 -9.28 4.50
C GLY A 53 -17.70 -7.96 4.12
N ARG A 54 -18.15 -7.16 5.09
CA ARG A 54 -18.74 -5.83 4.90
C ARG A 54 -17.77 -4.68 5.18
N ALA A 55 -16.66 -4.94 5.86
CA ALA A 55 -15.75 -3.90 6.36
C ALA A 55 -14.66 -3.49 5.37
N GLN A 56 -14.60 -4.05 4.16
CA GLN A 56 -13.64 -3.59 3.16
C GLN A 56 -14.10 -2.23 2.61
N PRO A 57 -13.30 -1.15 2.79
CA PRO A 57 -13.54 0.11 2.11
C PRO A 57 -13.17 -0.09 0.64
N GLU A 58 -14.11 -0.57 -0.16
CA GLU A 58 -14.04 -0.45 -1.61
C GLU A 58 -14.32 1.01 -1.95
N ILE A 59 -13.27 1.86 -1.88
CA ILE A 59 -13.31 3.14 -2.58
C ILE A 59 -13.50 2.79 -4.06
N SER A 60 -14.54 3.33 -4.69
CA SER A 60 -14.78 3.03 -6.10
C SER A 60 -13.58 3.49 -6.93
N PRO A 61 -13.21 2.77 -8.00
CA PRO A 61 -12.09 3.17 -8.86
C PRO A 61 -12.23 4.62 -9.36
N GLU A 62 -13.45 5.08 -9.58
CA GLU A 62 -13.78 6.45 -10.00
C GLU A 62 -13.50 7.46 -8.88
N ALA A 63 -13.87 7.15 -7.64
CA ALA A 63 -13.55 8.03 -6.51
C ALA A 63 -12.02 8.11 -6.30
N MET A 64 -11.31 7.00 -6.50
CA MET A 64 -9.85 6.97 -6.40
C MET A 64 -9.19 7.78 -7.52
N SER A 65 -9.69 7.69 -8.76
CA SER A 65 -9.15 8.48 -9.88
C SER A 65 -9.35 9.98 -9.66
N ILE A 66 -10.53 10.40 -9.19
CA ILE A 66 -10.82 11.82 -8.89
C ILE A 66 -9.89 12.35 -7.78
N LEU A 67 -9.71 11.59 -6.70
CA LEU A 67 -8.80 11.98 -5.62
C LEU A 67 -7.35 12.10 -6.10
N LEU A 68 -6.93 11.19 -6.96
CA LEU A 68 -5.56 11.13 -7.48
C LEU A 68 -5.31 12.27 -8.48
N GLU A 69 -6.26 12.54 -9.37
CA GLU A 69 -6.22 13.65 -10.33
C GLU A 69 -6.17 14.99 -9.61
N SER A 70 -7.07 15.25 -8.65
CA SER A 70 -7.07 16.49 -7.86
C SER A 70 -5.78 16.65 -7.04
N SER A 71 -5.24 15.55 -6.50
CA SER A 71 -3.96 15.59 -5.78
C SER A 71 -2.80 15.93 -6.71
N LEU A 72 -2.78 15.38 -7.92
CA LEU A 72 -1.74 15.66 -8.93
C LEU A 72 -1.82 17.11 -9.42
N GLU A 73 -3.02 17.63 -9.68
CA GLU A 73 -3.22 19.04 -10.06
C GLU A 73 -2.70 19.99 -8.97
N ASN A 74 -3.05 19.73 -7.71
CA ASN A 74 -2.58 20.55 -6.59
C ASN A 74 -1.06 20.48 -6.42
N VAL A 75 -0.46 19.29 -6.52
CA VAL A 75 1.00 19.13 -6.44
C VAL A 75 1.69 19.83 -7.62
N SER A 76 1.12 19.73 -8.83
CA SER A 76 1.65 20.41 -10.02
C SER A 76 1.64 21.93 -9.81
N ALA A 77 0.52 22.49 -9.34
CA ALA A 77 0.40 23.92 -9.07
C ALA A 77 1.42 24.38 -8.02
N LEU A 78 1.60 23.62 -6.92
CA LEU A 78 2.60 23.92 -5.90
C LEU A 78 4.04 23.86 -6.45
N VAL A 79 4.36 22.88 -7.28
CA VAL A 79 5.69 22.73 -7.89
C VAL A 79 5.97 23.87 -8.88
N GLU A 80 4.96 24.28 -9.64
CA GLU A 80 5.03 25.39 -10.59
C GLU A 80 5.19 26.73 -9.87
N GLU A 81 4.43 26.98 -8.79
CA GLU A 81 4.52 28.20 -7.99
C GLU A 81 5.88 28.33 -7.27
N LEU A 82 6.51 27.21 -6.94
CA LEU A 82 7.89 27.18 -6.43
C LEU A 82 8.95 27.49 -7.50
N GLY A 83 8.55 27.74 -8.76
CA GLY A 83 9.44 28.10 -9.86
C GLY A 83 10.34 26.96 -10.33
N LEU A 84 9.98 25.71 -10.00
CA LEU A 84 10.81 24.53 -10.25
C LEU A 84 10.72 24.11 -11.72
N ASN A 85 11.67 24.61 -12.51
CA ASN A 85 11.84 24.23 -13.92
C ASN A 85 12.92 23.16 -14.14
N SER A 86 13.46 22.61 -13.06
CA SER A 86 14.56 21.64 -13.12
C SER A 86 14.05 20.20 -13.26
N LYS A 87 14.85 19.33 -13.88
CA LYS A 87 14.51 17.90 -13.99
C LYS A 87 14.71 17.20 -12.65
N ALA A 88 13.72 16.42 -12.25
CA ALA A 88 13.82 15.53 -11.09
C ALA A 88 14.89 14.44 -11.33
N VAL A 89 15.65 14.11 -10.29
CA VAL A 89 16.67 13.06 -10.30
C VAL A 89 16.24 11.96 -9.33
N TYR A 90 16.23 10.71 -9.80
CA TYR A 90 15.89 9.56 -8.97
C TYR A 90 17.02 9.27 -7.97
N MET A 91 16.67 9.19 -6.69
CA MET A 91 17.58 8.88 -5.59
C MET A 91 17.37 7.44 -5.11
N PRO A 92 18.44 6.64 -5.01
CA PRO A 92 18.37 5.27 -4.53
C PRO A 92 18.08 5.22 -3.03
N SER A 93 17.44 4.13 -2.60
CA SER A 93 17.09 3.85 -1.20
C SER A 93 18.28 3.87 -0.23
N SER A 94 19.50 3.62 -0.72
CA SER A 94 20.74 3.70 0.05
C SER A 94 21.05 5.12 0.55
N ILE A 95 20.60 6.15 -0.16
CA ILE A 95 20.86 7.56 0.16
C ILE A 95 19.66 8.19 0.90
N THR A 96 18.45 7.71 0.65
CA THR A 96 17.20 8.31 1.14
C THR A 96 16.64 7.63 2.40
N GLY A 97 17.42 6.75 3.03
CA GLY A 97 17.08 6.12 4.31
C GLY A 97 16.02 5.01 4.21
N GLY A 98 16.07 4.22 3.13
CA GLY A 98 15.35 2.95 2.98
C GLY A 98 14.42 2.85 1.77
N GLU A 99 13.93 3.98 1.25
CA GLU A 99 12.95 4.02 0.16
C GLU A 99 13.44 4.94 -0.95
N PRO A 100 13.39 4.54 -2.23
CA PRO A 100 13.79 5.42 -3.31
C PRO A 100 12.88 6.66 -3.37
N LYS A 101 13.43 7.81 -3.75
CA LYS A 101 12.68 9.08 -3.84
C LYS A 101 13.13 9.89 -5.05
N ALA A 102 12.36 10.88 -5.45
CA ALA A 102 12.79 11.86 -6.44
C ALA A 102 13.32 13.13 -5.75
N LEU A 103 14.48 13.60 -6.18
CA LEU A 103 15.06 14.88 -5.79
C LEU A 103 14.82 15.89 -6.91
N ILE A 104 14.16 17.00 -6.61
CA ILE A 104 13.94 18.13 -7.53
C ILE A 104 14.80 19.31 -7.08
N PRO A 105 15.90 19.63 -7.78
CA PRO A 105 16.73 20.78 -7.43
C PRO A 105 15.96 22.11 -7.49
N LEU A 106 16.12 22.98 -6.49
CA LEU A 106 15.52 24.33 -6.52
C LEU A 106 16.23 25.25 -7.52
N HIS A 107 17.48 24.94 -7.85
CA HIS A 107 18.29 25.68 -8.80
C HIS A 107 18.72 24.78 -9.97
N SER A 108 18.70 25.34 -11.19
CA SER A 108 19.16 24.65 -12.40
C SER A 108 20.68 24.66 -12.49
N ASN A 109 21.32 23.64 -11.93
CA ASN A 109 22.75 23.38 -12.12
C ASN A 109 22.96 22.37 -13.27
N PRO A 110 23.72 22.71 -14.34
CA PRO A 110 24.04 21.79 -15.44
C PRO A 110 24.79 20.52 -15.00
N ASN A 111 25.50 20.58 -13.87
CA ASN A 111 26.23 19.45 -13.32
C ASN A 111 25.91 19.29 -11.83
N PRO A 112 24.71 18.78 -11.49
CA PRO A 112 24.27 18.70 -10.10
C PRO A 112 25.16 17.72 -9.32
N PRO A 113 25.64 18.09 -8.12
CA PRO A 113 26.42 17.19 -7.30
C PRO A 113 25.61 15.95 -6.94
N LYS A 114 26.23 14.77 -7.07
CA LYS A 114 25.64 13.51 -6.59
C LYS A 114 25.84 13.43 -5.08
N PRO A 115 24.76 13.42 -4.26
CA PRO A 115 24.90 13.31 -2.83
C PRO A 115 25.60 12.00 -2.47
N LYS A 116 26.72 12.09 -1.73
CA LYS A 116 27.47 10.93 -1.22
C LYS A 116 27.05 10.54 0.20
N ALA A 117 26.41 11.46 0.91
CA ALA A 117 25.91 11.28 2.26
C ALA A 117 24.40 11.01 2.24
N PRO A 118 23.88 10.29 3.25
CA PRO A 118 22.44 10.06 3.37
C PRO A 118 21.69 11.39 3.53
N LEU A 119 20.64 11.56 2.74
CA LEU A 119 19.78 12.74 2.77
C LEU A 119 18.79 12.63 3.94
N PRO A 120 18.53 13.74 4.67
CA PRO A 120 17.56 13.73 5.75
C PRO A 120 16.14 13.49 5.20
N LYS A 121 15.28 12.82 5.98
CA LYS A 121 13.88 12.54 5.63
C LYS A 121 13.01 13.79 5.81
N ARG A 122 13.20 14.78 4.95
CA ARG A 122 12.47 16.07 4.95
C ARG A 122 12.08 16.43 3.52
N LEU A 123 11.09 17.30 3.39
CA LEU A 123 10.67 17.81 2.07
C LEU A 123 11.78 18.64 1.44
N VAL A 124 12.39 19.58 2.18
CA VAL A 124 13.52 20.39 1.69
C VAL A 124 14.83 19.80 2.22
N VAL A 125 15.76 19.48 1.32
CA VAL A 125 17.05 18.86 1.66
C VAL A 125 18.21 19.57 0.97
N LYS A 126 19.34 19.66 1.68
CA LYS A 126 20.62 20.07 1.10
C LYS A 126 21.34 18.82 0.58
N TYR A 127 21.67 18.79 -0.70
CA TYR A 127 22.26 17.62 -1.35
C TYR A 127 23.73 17.82 -1.79
N GLY A 128 24.24 19.06 -1.73
CA GLY A 128 25.62 19.39 -2.05
C GLY A 128 26.29 20.29 -1.01
N SER A 129 27.51 20.73 -1.30
CA SER A 129 28.30 21.56 -0.39
C SER A 129 27.87 23.03 -0.45
N ASN A 130 27.43 23.50 -1.62
CA ASN A 130 27.08 24.89 -1.83
C ASN A 130 25.76 25.24 -1.12
N PRO A 131 25.59 26.47 -0.65
CA PRO A 131 24.33 26.91 -0.02
C PRO A 131 23.12 26.82 -0.97
N GLU A 132 23.36 26.84 -2.28
CA GLU A 132 22.33 26.76 -3.32
C GLU A 132 21.98 25.32 -3.74
N ASP A 133 22.72 24.31 -3.26
CA ASP A 133 22.45 22.89 -3.53
C ASP A 133 21.28 22.38 -2.65
N LEU A 134 20.13 23.03 -2.77
CA LEU A 134 18.88 22.71 -2.12
C LEU A 134 17.90 22.09 -3.11
N GLY A 135 17.13 21.12 -2.66
CA GLY A 135 16.12 20.45 -3.48
C GLY A 135 14.93 19.97 -2.65
N LEU A 136 13.85 19.66 -3.36
CA LEU A 136 12.70 18.96 -2.81
C LEU A 136 12.90 17.45 -2.93
N LEU A 137 12.72 16.72 -1.83
CA LEU A 137 12.74 15.26 -1.81
C LEU A 137 11.32 14.74 -1.69
N ILE A 138 10.82 14.11 -2.75
CA ILE A 138 9.42 13.71 -2.90
C ILE A 138 9.33 12.19 -3.06
N THR A 139 8.35 11.58 -2.39
CA THR A 139 8.00 10.17 -2.60
C THR A 139 7.19 10.05 -3.89
N THR A 140 7.61 9.18 -4.80
CA THR A 140 6.91 8.99 -6.08
C THR A 140 5.97 7.78 -6.02
N PRO A 141 4.87 7.77 -6.79
CA PRO A 141 4.00 6.59 -6.86
C PRO A 141 4.78 5.31 -7.18
N GLY A 142 5.72 5.39 -8.12
CA GLY A 142 6.60 4.27 -8.45
C GLY A 142 7.43 3.76 -7.27
N SER A 143 7.93 4.65 -6.41
CA SER A 143 8.66 4.22 -5.19
C SER A 143 7.78 3.46 -4.20
N THR A 144 6.52 3.88 -4.03
CA THR A 144 5.54 3.20 -3.18
C THR A 144 5.18 1.83 -3.76
N ILE A 145 4.94 1.77 -5.07
CA ILE A 145 4.59 0.54 -5.78
C ILE A 145 5.71 -0.50 -5.66
N VAL A 146 6.97 -0.10 -5.82
CA VAL A 146 8.13 -1.01 -5.63
C VAL A 146 8.22 -1.53 -4.20
N GLY A 147 7.77 -0.75 -3.21
CA GLY A 147 7.69 -1.18 -1.82
C GLY A 147 6.56 -2.18 -1.54
N MET A 148 5.55 -2.26 -2.42
CA MET A 148 4.42 -3.19 -2.30
C MET A 148 4.67 -4.55 -2.96
N LEU A 149 5.73 -4.68 -3.77
CA LEU A 149 6.10 -5.95 -4.39
C LEU A 149 6.56 -6.97 -3.34
N GLU A 150 6.07 -8.21 -3.41
CA GLU A 150 6.46 -9.30 -2.50
C GLU A 150 7.98 -9.59 -2.55
N SER A 151 8.59 -9.43 -3.74
CA SER A 151 10.03 -9.53 -3.93
C SER A 151 10.53 -8.33 -4.74
N LYS A 152 11.66 -7.77 -4.30
CA LYS A 152 12.32 -6.70 -5.05
C LYS A 152 12.90 -7.30 -6.33
N PRO A 153 12.64 -6.71 -7.50
CA PRO A 153 13.19 -7.21 -8.75
C PRO A 153 14.72 -7.22 -8.69
N GLY A 154 15.31 -8.33 -9.10
CA GLY A 154 16.75 -8.44 -9.28
C GLY A 154 17.23 -7.56 -10.44
N SER A 155 18.55 -7.48 -10.63
CA SER A 155 19.15 -6.73 -11.74
C SER A 155 18.94 -7.39 -13.11
N ALA A 156 18.33 -8.59 -13.16
CA ALA A 156 18.12 -9.33 -14.40
C ALA A 156 16.90 -8.80 -15.15
N PRO A 157 16.95 -8.68 -16.49
CA PRO A 157 15.83 -8.19 -17.30
C PRO A 157 14.52 -8.97 -17.09
N ALA A 158 14.61 -10.29 -16.93
CA ALA A 158 13.46 -11.17 -16.71
C ALA A 158 12.75 -10.88 -15.36
N ASP A 159 13.51 -10.52 -14.32
CA ASP A 159 12.95 -10.18 -13.00
C ASP A 159 12.18 -8.86 -13.06
N ILE A 160 12.69 -7.90 -13.85
CA ILE A 160 12.05 -6.60 -14.07
C ILE A 160 10.76 -6.77 -14.87
N GLU A 161 10.79 -7.58 -15.93
CA GLU A 161 9.60 -7.88 -16.75
C GLU A 161 8.52 -8.58 -15.94
N SER A 162 8.88 -9.56 -15.12
CA SER A 162 7.97 -10.26 -14.21
C SER A 162 7.31 -9.30 -13.21
N ALA A 163 8.10 -8.43 -12.58
CA ALA A 163 7.59 -7.42 -11.64
C ALA A 163 6.63 -6.43 -12.33
N LEU A 164 6.98 -5.94 -13.53
CA LEU A 164 6.10 -5.05 -14.30
C LEU A 164 4.79 -5.73 -14.71
N SER A 165 4.86 -6.98 -15.16
CA SER A 165 3.69 -7.77 -15.54
C SER A 165 2.76 -7.99 -14.34
N SER A 166 3.31 -8.33 -13.17
CA SER A 166 2.57 -8.45 -11.91
C SER A 166 1.86 -7.14 -11.54
N LEU A 167 2.54 -5.99 -11.65
CA LEU A 167 1.97 -4.67 -11.37
C LEU A 167 0.84 -4.30 -12.32
N LEU A 168 1.02 -4.52 -13.62
CA LEU A 168 0.04 -4.14 -14.65
C LEU A 168 -1.21 -5.03 -14.61
N THR A 169 -1.06 -6.29 -14.21
CA THR A 169 -2.18 -7.23 -14.08
C THR A 169 -2.88 -7.15 -12.72
N GLY A 170 -2.31 -6.39 -11.76
CA GLY A 170 -2.83 -6.29 -10.39
C GLY A 170 -2.75 -7.61 -9.62
N ILE A 171 -1.85 -8.49 -10.03
CA ILE A 171 -1.56 -9.78 -9.39
C ILE A 171 -0.26 -9.57 -8.61
N THR A 172 -0.35 -8.81 -7.52
CA THR A 172 0.68 -8.77 -6.48
C THR A 172 0.60 -10.03 -5.64
#